data_AF-A0A419F0L3-F1
#
_entry.id   AF-A0A419F0L3-F1
#
_cell.length_a   1.000
_cell.length_b   1.000
_cell.length_c   1.000
_cell.angle_alpha   90.00
_cell.angle_beta   90.00
_cell.angle_gamma   90.00
#
_symmetry.space_group_name_H-M   'P 1'
#
loop_
_entity.id
_entity.type
_entity.pdbx_description
1 polymer ?
#
loop_
_entity_poly.entity_id
_entity_poly.type
_entity_poly.pdbx_seq_one_letter_code
_entity_poly.pdbx_strand_id
1 'polypeptide(L)'
;MLLPIKIETEIQKFPLFTCVIIAANAIVFISMLLLPRAVLEMAYHDFGFSPDRLDALTLITSMFIHAGWLHIIGNMYFLWLFGRAIEQHLNRSVFVLLYVASGIAGAFLQMGLTPEYMADVPCIGASGAISGILGAYMLLYPWEEVYCIYFSFTMRYATSITLSTIWVLGSWFILQFVNALWLSPQTAEASVAFWAHIGGFAFGAAVAAIFKYSSALIKHLQQRSLTFLIEEYSDLLKAGKTKDAAERLDSALKLDSSNPLVLGELGRFELGRNNPGEARKHFRQSLRKALEQKDDAQAAAAYLGLMAARDKPPDNAERLIIGRRFARLKKYGHALGIMGAAFQPDAEMRGLDKLLYEMAEIFAGPLKDFARAEAAYNLLIELFPHSPRSLDADYQLRKLRASGKTPLGT
;
A
#
# COMPACT_ATOMS: atom_id res chain seq x y z
N MET A 1 28.26 9.80 -8.25
CA MET A 1 27.14 10.23 -7.38
C MET A 1 25.85 9.68 -7.96
N LEU A 2 24.99 9.09 -7.12
CA LEU A 2 23.63 8.68 -7.52
C LEU A 2 22.69 9.86 -7.22
N LEU A 3 22.07 10.44 -8.25
CA LEU A 3 21.10 11.51 -8.12
C LEU A 3 19.70 10.97 -8.43
N PRO A 4 18.81 10.82 -7.44
CA PRO A 4 17.41 10.50 -7.68
C PRO A 4 16.76 11.58 -8.53
N ILE A 5 16.07 11.22 -9.62
CA ILE A 5 15.38 12.16 -10.52
C ILE A 5 13.87 11.95 -10.57
N LYS A 6 13.42 10.73 -10.27
CA LYS A 6 12.01 10.36 -10.27
C LYS A 6 11.79 9.22 -9.29
N ILE A 7 10.62 9.23 -8.66
CA ILE A 7 10.11 8.11 -7.85
C ILE A 7 8.93 7.46 -8.59
N GLU A 8 8.76 6.16 -8.38
CA GLU A 8 7.64 5.38 -8.95
C GLU A 8 6.28 5.77 -8.36
N THR A 9 6.26 6.14 -7.08
CA THR A 9 5.03 6.42 -6.33
C THR A 9 4.17 7.49 -6.99
N GLU A 10 2.91 7.14 -7.28
CA GLU A 10 1.95 8.03 -7.93
C GLU A 10 1.45 9.13 -7.00
N ILE A 11 1.50 10.38 -7.47
CA ILE A 11 1.03 11.56 -6.74
C ILE A 11 -0.29 12.04 -7.36
N GLN A 12 -1.39 11.84 -6.65
CA GLN A 12 -2.76 12.18 -7.03
C GLN A 12 -3.26 13.46 -6.33
N LYS A 13 -2.74 13.80 -5.15
CA LYS A 13 -3.14 14.98 -4.37
C LYS A 13 -2.16 16.14 -4.56
N PHE A 14 -2.68 17.37 -4.58
CA PHE A 14 -1.84 18.57 -4.60
C PHE A 14 -1.05 18.71 -3.28
N PRO A 15 0.30 18.81 -3.33
CA PRO A 15 1.17 18.82 -2.15
C PRO A 15 1.32 20.24 -1.59
N LEU A 16 0.26 20.75 -0.97
CA LEU A 16 0.15 22.12 -0.51
C LEU A 16 1.29 22.50 0.46
N PHE A 17 1.53 21.69 1.49
CA PHE A 17 2.50 22.03 2.53
C PHE A 17 3.94 21.85 2.05
N THR A 18 4.21 20.91 1.15
CA THR A 18 5.49 20.83 0.45
C THR A 18 5.77 22.14 -0.29
N CYS A 19 4.80 22.64 -1.05
CA CYS A 19 4.92 23.93 -1.75
C CYS A 19 5.09 25.11 -0.79
N VAL A 20 4.33 25.15 0.32
CA VAL A 20 4.42 26.20 1.34
C VAL A 20 5.80 26.22 1.99
N ILE A 21 6.34 25.07 2.38
CA ILE A 21 7.69 24.98 2.97
C ILE A 21 8.74 25.42 1.95
N ILE A 22 8.62 25.01 0.68
CA ILE A 22 9.53 25.45 -0.39
C ILE A 22 9.48 26.97 -0.55
N ALA A 23 8.28 27.55 -0.62
CA ALA A 23 8.09 28.99 -0.76
C ALA A 23 8.66 29.76 0.44
N ALA A 24 8.41 29.29 1.66
CA ALA A 24 8.95 29.90 2.88
C ALA A 24 10.49 29.92 2.88
N ASN A 25 11.12 28.78 2.53
CA ASN A 25 12.57 28.68 2.39
C ASN A 25 13.12 29.62 1.32
N ALA A 26 12.46 29.70 0.16
CA ALA A 26 12.86 30.60 -0.91
C ALA A 26 12.76 32.07 -0.49
N ILE A 27 11.68 32.47 0.20
CA ILE A 27 11.50 33.83 0.70
C ILE A 27 12.59 34.19 1.71
N VAL A 28 12.85 33.32 2.69
CA VAL A 28 13.90 33.54 3.70
C VAL A 28 15.26 33.65 3.04
N PHE A 29 15.60 32.74 2.12
CA PHE A 29 16.88 32.77 1.42
C PHE A 29 17.06 34.03 0.58
N ILE A 30 16.05 34.43 -0.21
CA ILE A 30 16.11 35.69 -0.99
C ILE A 30 16.28 36.89 -0.05
N SER A 31 15.57 36.91 1.09
CA SER A 31 15.70 37.99 2.08
C SER A 31 17.11 38.07 2.65
N MET A 32 17.75 36.93 2.93
CA MET A 32 19.13 36.87 3.42
C MET A 32 20.15 37.33 2.37
N LEU A 33 19.91 37.08 1.07
CA LEU A 33 20.79 37.56 -0.01
C LEU A 33 20.83 39.09 -0.13
N LEU A 34 19.82 39.78 0.38
CA LEU A 34 19.73 41.24 0.36
C LEU A 34 20.45 41.90 1.55
N LEU A 35 20.90 41.11 2.53
CA LEU A 35 21.58 41.61 3.72
C LEU A 35 23.04 41.98 3.42
N PRO A 36 23.57 43.08 3.99
CA PRO A 36 25.01 43.33 3.99
C PRO A 36 25.75 42.17 4.65
N ARG A 37 26.95 41.84 4.16
CA ARG A 37 27.70 40.66 4.61
C ARG A 37 27.83 40.57 6.14
N ALA A 38 28.15 41.67 6.83
CA ALA A 38 28.27 41.66 8.28
C ALA A 38 26.95 41.26 8.98
N VAL A 39 25.81 41.72 8.47
CA VAL A 39 24.47 41.38 9.01
C VAL A 39 24.10 39.93 8.66
N LEU A 40 24.50 39.44 7.49
CA LEU A 40 24.29 38.05 7.09
C LEU A 40 25.02 37.06 8.02
N GLU A 41 26.28 37.33 8.36
CA GLU A 41 27.03 36.48 9.30
C GLU A 41 26.37 36.47 10.69
N MET A 42 25.90 37.63 11.18
CA MET A 42 25.13 37.71 12.42
C MET A 42 23.83 36.90 12.32
N ALA A 43 23.10 37.01 11.21
CA ALA A 43 21.86 36.27 10.99
C ALA A 43 22.07 34.74 11.01
N TYR A 44 23.21 34.23 10.51
CA TYR A 44 23.51 32.79 10.62
C TYR A 44 23.71 32.36 12.07
N HIS A 45 24.34 33.19 12.91
CA HIS A 45 24.50 32.90 14.33
C HIS A 45 23.21 33.09 15.13
N ASP A 46 22.38 34.08 14.80
CA ASP A 46 21.16 34.41 15.54
C ASP A 46 20.01 33.46 15.23
N PHE A 47 19.89 33.03 13.97
CA PHE A 47 18.79 32.16 13.52
C PHE A 47 19.22 30.71 13.30
N GLY A 48 20.52 30.42 13.32
CA GLY A 48 21.07 29.06 13.25
C GLY A 48 21.10 28.39 14.62
N PHE A 49 21.05 27.06 14.60
CA PHE A 49 21.11 26.26 15.82
C PHE A 49 22.56 25.91 16.14
N SER A 50 23.10 26.42 17.25
CA SER A 50 24.42 26.03 17.73
C SER A 50 24.31 24.96 18.83
N PRO A 51 25.05 23.84 18.74
CA PRO A 51 25.06 22.78 19.76
C PRO A 51 25.35 23.26 21.19
N ASP A 52 26.12 24.33 21.37
CA ASP A 52 26.43 24.91 22.69
C ASP A 52 25.27 25.74 23.29
N ARG A 53 24.25 26.08 22.49
CA ARG A 53 23.18 27.01 22.86
C ARG A 53 21.81 26.50 22.44
N LEU A 54 21.11 25.91 23.41
CA LEU A 54 19.71 25.50 23.22
C LEU A 54 18.77 26.72 23.24
N ASP A 55 18.28 27.09 22.06
CA ASP A 55 17.22 28.07 21.89
C ASP A 55 16.06 27.46 21.07
N ALA A 56 14.86 27.52 21.62
CA ALA A 56 13.66 26.97 20.98
C ALA A 56 13.36 27.64 19.64
N LEU A 57 13.69 28.92 19.49
CA LEU A 57 13.50 29.64 18.24
C LEU A 57 14.46 29.11 17.17
N THR A 58 15.74 28.95 17.50
CA THR A 58 16.77 28.49 16.55
C THR A 58 16.60 27.05 16.12
N LEU A 59 16.01 26.19 16.95
CA LEU A 59 15.59 24.85 16.54
C LEU A 59 14.64 24.87 15.35
N ILE A 60 13.80 25.90 15.22
CA ILE A 60 12.86 26.05 14.11
C ILE A 60 13.45 26.89 12.99
N THR A 61 14.01 28.07 13.29
CA THR A 61 14.49 29.00 12.25
C THR A 61 15.68 28.45 11.48
N SER A 62 16.52 27.61 12.10
CA SER A 62 17.65 26.94 11.43
C SER A 62 17.20 26.13 10.22
N MET A 63 15.98 25.57 10.25
CA MET A 63 15.43 24.79 9.13
C MET A 63 15.10 25.62 7.88
N PHE A 64 15.12 26.96 7.98
CA PHE A 64 14.71 27.86 6.90
C PHE A 64 15.85 28.69 6.31
N ILE A 65 16.99 28.78 6.99
CA ILE A 65 18.16 29.56 6.55
C ILE A 65 19.17 28.67 5.82
N HIS A 66 19.81 29.20 4.77
CA HIS A 66 20.65 28.40 3.87
C HIS A 66 21.92 29.17 3.47
N ALA A 67 23.07 28.48 3.47
CA ALA A 67 24.38 29.07 3.20
C ALA A 67 24.64 29.47 1.73
N GLY A 68 23.81 29.01 0.78
CA GLY A 68 24.02 29.28 -0.64
C GLY A 68 23.11 28.51 -1.58
N TRP A 69 23.23 28.80 -2.88
CA TRP A 69 22.35 28.28 -3.93
C TRP A 69 22.30 26.75 -4.01
N LEU A 70 23.45 26.09 -4.01
CA LEU A 70 23.50 24.62 -4.08
C LEU A 70 22.82 23.98 -2.86
N HIS A 71 22.96 24.61 -1.69
CA HIS A 71 22.37 24.12 -0.44
C HIS A 71 20.84 24.20 -0.49
N ILE A 72 20.26 25.36 -0.81
CA ILE A 72 18.80 25.50 -0.91
C ILE A 72 18.22 24.67 -2.06
N ILE A 73 18.84 24.69 -3.25
CA ILE A 73 18.35 23.94 -4.41
C ILE A 73 18.36 22.44 -4.09
N GLY A 74 19.44 21.93 -3.48
CA GLY A 74 19.51 20.53 -3.05
C GLY A 74 18.39 20.17 -2.07
N ASN A 75 18.20 20.97 -1.02
CA ASN A 75 17.14 20.72 -0.04
C ASN A 75 15.75 20.74 -0.68
N MET A 76 15.43 21.79 -1.44
CA MET A 76 14.11 21.92 -2.06
C MET A 76 13.88 20.83 -3.12
N TYR A 77 14.92 20.37 -3.80
CA TYR A 77 14.86 19.26 -4.73
C TYR A 77 14.46 17.94 -4.07
N PHE A 78 15.14 17.56 -2.98
CA PHE A 78 14.80 16.34 -2.23
C PHE A 78 13.44 16.45 -1.54
N LEU A 79 13.12 17.62 -0.98
CA LEU A 79 11.80 17.90 -0.42
C LEU A 79 10.69 17.78 -1.47
N TRP A 80 10.90 18.32 -2.68
CA TRP A 80 9.95 18.19 -3.77
C TRP A 80 9.80 16.73 -4.23
N LEU A 81 10.92 16.02 -4.38
CA LEU A 81 10.89 14.67 -4.91
C LEU A 81 10.16 13.71 -3.96
N PHE A 82 10.51 13.72 -2.67
CA PHE A 82 9.99 12.75 -1.69
C PHE A 82 8.87 13.29 -0.80
N GLY A 83 8.89 14.59 -0.48
CA GLY A 83 7.91 15.23 0.41
C GLY A 83 6.48 15.14 -0.10
N ARG A 84 6.26 15.27 -1.41
CA ARG A 84 4.92 15.16 -2.02
C ARG A 84 4.28 13.80 -1.78
N ALA A 85 5.06 12.72 -1.89
CA ALA A 85 4.57 11.36 -1.66
C ALA A 85 4.23 11.14 -0.18
N ILE A 86 5.02 11.73 0.73
CA ILE A 86 4.77 11.63 2.18
C ILE A 86 3.59 12.52 2.61
N GLU A 87 3.44 13.72 2.07
CA GLU A 87 2.28 14.58 2.33
C GLU A 87 0.97 13.96 1.81
N GLN A 88 1.01 13.18 0.73
CA GLN A 88 -0.16 12.45 0.26
C GLN A 88 -0.51 11.25 1.17
N HIS A 89 0.53 10.54 1.63
CA HIS A 89 0.37 9.35 2.47
C HIS A 89 -0.12 9.73 3.88
N LEU A 90 0.49 10.75 4.45
CA LEU A 90 0.08 11.34 5.72
C LEU A 90 -1.06 12.33 5.46
N ASN A 91 -1.80 12.72 6.49
CA ASN A 91 -2.62 13.92 6.36
C ASN A 91 -1.72 15.16 6.50
N ARG A 92 -2.21 16.31 6.02
CA ARG A 92 -1.45 17.57 5.95
C ARG A 92 -0.83 17.99 7.29
N SER A 93 -1.57 17.89 8.39
CA SER A 93 -1.08 18.29 9.72
C SER A 93 0.03 17.37 10.23
N VAL A 94 -0.11 16.06 10.01
CA VAL A 94 0.91 15.08 10.40
C VAL A 94 2.18 15.25 9.56
N PHE A 95 2.07 15.62 8.28
CA PHE A 95 3.24 15.94 7.45
C PHE A 95 4.06 17.12 8.00
N VAL A 96 3.40 18.22 8.36
CA VAL A 96 4.08 19.40 8.94
C VAL A 96 4.72 19.05 10.29
N LEU A 97 3.99 18.32 11.14
CA LEU A 97 4.53 17.87 12.42
C LEU A 97 5.74 16.94 12.24
N LEU A 98 5.68 16.02 11.28
CA LEU A 98 6.80 15.13 10.94
C LEU A 98 8.02 15.95 10.51
N TYR A 99 7.85 16.92 9.59
CA TYR A 99 8.95 17.79 9.14
C TYR A 99 9.62 18.51 10.31
N VAL A 100 8.83 19.21 11.13
CA VAL A 100 9.35 19.99 12.26
C VAL A 100 9.97 19.09 13.33
N ALA A 101 9.28 18.01 13.73
CA ALA A 101 9.79 17.11 14.75
C ALA A 101 11.06 16.37 14.31
N SER A 102 11.18 16.00 13.03
CA SER A 102 12.41 15.44 12.47
C SER A 102 13.57 16.41 12.51
N GLY A 103 13.36 17.69 12.18
CA GLY A 103 14.41 18.70 12.28
C GLY A 103 14.88 18.90 13.73
N ILE A 104 13.94 18.97 14.67
CA ILE A 104 14.24 19.07 16.12
C ILE A 104 14.99 17.82 16.61
N ALA A 105 14.54 16.62 16.24
CA ALA A 105 15.21 15.38 16.61
C ALA A 105 16.64 15.30 16.05
N GLY A 106 16.83 15.77 14.80
CA GLY A 106 18.15 15.95 14.20
C GLY A 106 19.02 16.91 15.00
N ALA A 107 18.50 18.10 15.33
CA ALA A 107 19.23 19.10 16.11
C ALA A 107 19.65 18.58 17.49
N PHE A 108 18.78 17.84 18.20
CA PHE A 108 19.15 17.21 19.46
C PHE A 108 20.23 16.14 19.31
N LEU A 109 20.17 15.30 18.27
CA LEU A 109 21.22 14.30 18.04
C LEU A 109 22.54 14.98 17.69
N GLN A 110 22.51 16.04 16.89
CA GLN A 110 23.68 16.87 16.60
C GLN A 110 24.25 17.48 17.88
N MET A 111 23.41 18.07 18.73
CA MET A 111 23.82 18.65 20.01
C MET A 111 24.56 17.63 20.90
N GLY A 112 24.00 16.42 21.03
CA GLY A 112 24.57 15.39 21.91
C GLY A 112 25.85 14.73 21.40
N LEU A 113 26.15 14.82 20.10
CA LEU A 113 27.27 14.12 19.47
C LEU A 113 28.30 15.06 18.81
N THR A 114 28.06 16.38 18.83
CA THR A 114 29.04 17.36 18.34
C THR A 114 30.16 17.53 19.36
N PRO A 115 31.44 17.39 18.95
CA PRO A 115 32.57 17.71 19.82
C PRO A 115 32.56 19.17 20.26
N GLU A 116 33.04 19.45 21.47
CA GLU A 116 33.01 20.80 22.08
C GLU A 116 33.67 21.88 21.20
N TYR A 117 34.76 21.56 20.49
CA TYR A 117 35.46 22.50 19.62
C TYR A 117 34.68 22.90 18.33
N MET A 118 33.56 22.23 18.03
CA MET A 118 32.65 22.57 16.93
C MET A 118 31.28 23.02 17.43
N ALA A 119 31.09 23.16 18.74
CA ALA A 119 29.78 23.37 19.32
C ALA A 119 29.22 24.79 19.08
N ASP A 120 30.08 25.75 18.72
CA ASP A 120 29.72 27.13 18.39
C ASP A 120 29.31 27.31 16.91
N VAL A 121 29.62 26.33 16.05
CA VAL A 121 29.33 26.36 14.61
C VAL A 121 27.81 26.20 14.38
N PRO A 122 27.11 27.22 13.84
CA PRO A 122 25.68 27.14 13.63
C PRO A 122 25.31 26.11 12.57
N CYS A 123 24.42 25.19 12.95
CA CYS A 123 23.74 24.29 12.04
C CYS A 123 22.60 25.03 11.35
N ILE A 124 22.62 25.04 10.01
CA ILE A 124 21.65 25.74 9.17
C ILE A 124 21.19 24.83 8.03
N GLY A 125 19.94 24.99 7.61
CA GLY A 125 19.35 24.29 6.48
C GLY A 125 18.22 23.33 6.86
N ALA A 126 17.33 23.11 5.89
CA ALA A 126 16.18 22.21 6.02
C ALA A 126 16.55 20.71 6.08
N SER A 127 17.83 20.37 5.88
CA SER A 127 18.27 19.02 5.56
C SER A 127 17.99 17.99 6.66
N GLY A 128 18.06 18.36 7.95
CA GLY A 128 17.67 17.47 9.06
C GLY A 128 16.18 17.09 9.02
N ALA A 129 15.31 18.08 8.79
CA ALA A 129 13.88 17.86 8.63
C ALA A 129 13.56 17.02 7.38
N ILE A 130 14.19 17.33 6.25
CA ILE A 130 14.04 16.59 4.99
C ILE A 130 14.55 15.16 5.16
N SER A 131 15.64 14.93 5.90
CA SER A 131 16.15 13.59 6.19
C SER A 131 15.10 12.72 6.87
N GLY A 132 14.27 13.30 7.73
CA GLY A 132 13.11 12.61 8.31
C GLY A 132 12.03 12.25 7.31
N ILE A 133 11.75 13.10 6.34
CA ILE A 133 10.88 12.76 5.20
C ILE A 133 11.49 11.58 4.41
N LEU A 134 12.80 11.58 4.17
CA LEU A 134 13.48 10.48 3.48
C LEU A 134 13.40 9.17 4.28
N GLY A 135 13.62 9.22 5.60
CA GLY A 135 13.50 8.06 6.47
C GLY A 135 12.07 7.49 6.50
N ALA A 136 11.07 8.37 6.59
CA ALA A 136 9.67 7.97 6.50
C ALA A 136 9.35 7.34 5.14
N TYR A 137 9.83 7.95 4.04
CA TYR A 137 9.63 7.44 2.69
C TYR A 137 10.26 6.06 2.50
N MET A 138 11.52 5.87 2.94
CA MET A 138 12.19 4.58 2.86
C MET A 138 11.41 3.47 3.57
N LEU A 139 10.80 3.76 4.71
CA LEU A 139 10.07 2.75 5.48
C LEU A 139 8.67 2.44 4.91
N LEU A 140 7.98 3.45 4.39
CA LEU A 140 6.67 3.29 3.79
C LEU A 140 6.76 2.62 2.41
N TYR A 141 7.80 2.95 1.65
CA TYR A 141 8.00 2.58 0.24
C TYR A 141 9.35 1.90 -0.02
N PRO A 142 9.77 0.87 0.75
CA PRO A 142 11.15 0.34 0.68
C PRO A 142 11.50 -0.27 -0.69
N TRP A 143 10.50 -0.81 -1.38
CA TRP A 143 10.66 -1.55 -2.64
C TRP A 143 10.25 -0.75 -3.87
N GLU A 144 9.67 0.44 -3.69
CA GLU A 144 9.35 1.34 -4.80
C GLU A 144 10.62 1.77 -5.50
N GLU A 145 10.55 1.88 -6.82
CA GLU A 145 11.68 2.22 -7.66
C GLU A 145 12.00 3.72 -7.62
N VAL A 146 13.29 4.01 -7.49
CA VAL A 146 13.85 5.36 -7.62
C VAL A 146 14.76 5.37 -8.84
N TYR A 147 14.37 6.19 -9.80
CA TYR A 147 15.12 6.43 -11.02
C TYR A 147 16.25 7.38 -10.69
N CYS A 148 17.48 6.92 -10.86
CA CYS A 148 18.68 7.68 -10.53
C CYS A 148 19.52 7.93 -11.78
N ILE A 149 20.11 9.12 -11.87
CA ILE A 149 21.24 9.35 -12.77
C ILE A 149 22.52 9.03 -12.00
N TYR A 150 23.31 8.12 -12.54
CA TYR A 150 24.66 7.85 -12.06
C TYR A 150 25.65 8.70 -12.86
N PHE A 151 26.35 9.58 -12.15
CA PHE A 151 27.50 10.31 -12.70
C PHE A 151 28.80 9.61 -12.30
N SER A 152 29.57 9.18 -13.32
CA SER A 152 30.97 8.79 -13.14
C SER A 152 31.82 9.99 -12.70
N PHE A 153 32.91 9.74 -11.96
CA PHE A 153 33.81 10.77 -11.41
C PHE A 153 34.32 11.77 -12.46
N THR A 154 34.45 11.37 -13.72
CA THR A 154 34.90 12.22 -14.83
C THR A 154 33.76 12.91 -15.60
N MET A 155 32.50 12.78 -15.16
CA MET A 155 31.28 13.28 -15.83
C MET A 155 31.11 12.85 -17.31
N ARG A 156 31.97 11.95 -17.80
CA ARG A 156 32.05 11.51 -19.21
C ARG A 156 30.92 10.56 -19.60
N TYR A 157 30.33 9.86 -18.62
CA TYR A 157 29.25 8.91 -18.82
C TYR A 157 28.17 9.16 -17.76
N ALA A 158 26.97 9.52 -18.22
CA ALA A 158 25.76 9.54 -17.41
C ALA A 158 24.90 8.37 -17.86
N THR A 159 24.59 7.45 -16.94
CA THR A 159 23.64 6.36 -17.19
C THR A 159 22.49 6.45 -16.21
N SER A 160 21.29 6.09 -16.66
CA SER A 160 20.13 5.95 -15.79
C SER A 160 20.13 4.55 -15.19
N ILE A 161 20.03 4.47 -13.87
CA ILE A 161 19.82 3.22 -13.15
C ILE A 161 18.58 3.34 -12.30
N THR A 162 17.79 2.27 -12.25
CA THR A 162 16.63 2.18 -11.38
C THR A 162 16.99 1.29 -10.21
N LEU A 163 16.78 1.77 -8.99
CA LEU A 163 17.12 1.06 -7.75
C LEU A 163 15.95 1.17 -6.78
N SER A 164 15.72 0.13 -5.98
CA SER A 164 14.74 0.22 -4.89
C SER A 164 15.14 1.28 -3.88
N THR A 165 14.13 1.98 -3.35
CA THR A 165 14.28 3.05 -2.35
C THR A 165 15.19 2.67 -1.18
N ILE A 166 15.07 1.44 -0.67
CA ILE A 166 15.90 0.95 0.45
C ILE A 166 17.40 1.01 0.15
N TRP A 167 17.81 0.73 -1.09
CA TRP A 167 19.21 0.78 -1.48
C TRP A 167 19.68 2.22 -1.66
N VAL A 168 18.86 3.07 -2.27
CA VAL A 168 19.21 4.48 -2.51
C VAL A 168 19.31 5.25 -1.20
N LEU A 169 18.26 5.21 -0.37
CA LEU A 169 18.21 5.98 0.87
C LEU A 169 18.98 5.30 2.01
N GLY A 170 19.01 3.97 2.05
CA GLY A 170 19.78 3.22 3.04
C GLY A 170 21.28 3.41 2.87
N SER A 171 21.79 3.38 1.62
CA SER A 171 23.21 3.68 1.38
C SER A 171 23.56 5.13 1.69
N TRP A 172 22.66 6.08 1.39
CA TRP A 172 22.84 7.49 1.78
C TRP A 172 22.89 7.66 3.29
N PHE A 173 22.00 6.99 4.05
CA PHE A 173 22.01 7.02 5.52
C PHE A 173 23.31 6.45 6.10
N ILE A 174 23.78 5.32 5.58
CA ILE A 174 25.08 4.74 5.98
C ILE A 174 26.23 5.72 5.68
N LEU A 175 26.19 6.38 4.52
CA LEU A 175 27.19 7.39 4.17
C LEU A 175 27.16 8.58 5.14
N GLN A 176 25.99 9.02 5.64
CA GLN A 176 25.93 10.06 6.67
C GLN A 176 26.65 9.62 7.95
N PHE A 177 26.44 8.37 8.37
CA PHE A 177 27.09 7.81 9.57
C PHE A 177 28.60 7.70 9.39
N VAL A 178 29.07 7.24 8.23
CA VAL A 178 30.51 7.23 7.90
C VAL A 178 31.06 8.65 7.92
N ASN A 179 30.43 9.59 7.23
CA ASN A 179 30.91 10.97 7.22
C ASN A 179 30.98 11.58 8.63
N ALA A 180 29.99 11.32 9.49
CA ALA A 180 29.99 11.78 10.87
C ALA A 180 31.18 11.25 11.72
N LEU A 181 31.71 10.07 11.38
CA LEU A 181 32.84 9.45 12.10
C LEU A 181 34.21 9.80 11.52
N TRP A 182 34.28 10.07 10.21
CA TRP A 182 35.55 10.12 9.46
C TRP A 182 35.99 11.54 9.08
N LEU A 183 35.14 12.56 9.28
CA LEU A 183 35.48 13.92 8.87
C LEU A 183 36.48 14.60 9.82
N SER A 184 37.58 15.06 9.22
CA SER A 184 38.61 15.88 9.85
C SER A 184 38.15 17.35 9.93
N PRO A 185 38.47 18.10 11.01
CA PRO A 185 38.06 19.50 11.19
C PRO A 185 38.51 20.49 10.10
N GLN A 186 39.41 20.10 9.19
CA GLN A 186 40.05 21.00 8.23
C GLN A 186 39.40 21.03 6.83
N THR A 187 38.29 20.34 6.60
CA THR A 187 37.60 20.34 5.29
C THR A 187 36.38 21.25 5.30
N ALA A 188 36.03 21.84 4.14
CA ALA A 188 34.80 22.62 3.97
C ALA A 188 33.51 21.81 4.28
N GLU A 189 33.62 20.48 4.25
CA GLU A 189 32.58 19.52 4.62
C GLU A 189 32.31 19.45 6.13
N ALA A 190 33.19 20.01 6.98
CA ALA A 190 33.00 20.08 8.44
C ALA A 190 31.81 20.96 8.86
N SER A 191 31.26 21.77 7.94
CA SER A 191 30.04 22.57 8.16
C SER A 191 28.74 21.78 7.99
N VAL A 192 28.80 20.53 7.53
CA VAL A 192 27.61 19.70 7.29
C VAL A 192 27.23 18.94 8.57
N ALA A 193 26.01 19.15 9.04
CA ALA A 193 25.46 18.54 10.25
C ALA A 193 25.04 17.07 10.04
N PHE A 194 26.00 16.16 9.88
CA PHE A 194 25.74 14.74 9.60
C PHE A 194 24.90 14.06 10.69
N TRP A 195 25.13 14.37 11.97
CA TRP A 195 24.31 13.84 13.07
C TRP A 195 22.87 14.35 13.01
N ALA A 196 22.65 15.58 12.53
CA ALA A 196 21.30 16.08 12.29
C ALA A 196 20.56 15.27 11.20
N HIS A 197 21.25 14.89 10.12
CA HIS A 197 20.67 14.03 9.09
C HIS A 197 20.30 12.64 9.64
N ILE A 198 21.20 12.03 10.41
CA ILE A 198 20.97 10.71 11.02
C ILE A 198 19.79 10.76 11.99
N GLY A 199 19.74 11.76 12.86
CA GLY A 199 18.69 11.91 13.86
C GLY A 199 17.34 12.18 13.22
N GLY A 200 17.28 13.09 12.25
CA GLY A 200 16.07 13.36 11.49
C GLY A 200 15.55 12.12 10.76
N PHE A 201 16.44 11.42 10.05
CA PHE A 201 16.10 10.20 9.30
C PHE A 201 15.59 9.08 10.21
N ALA A 202 16.30 8.79 11.29
CA ALA A 202 15.91 7.75 12.24
C ALA A 202 14.56 8.07 12.90
N PHE A 203 14.34 9.33 13.30
CA PHE A 203 13.06 9.78 13.84
C PHE A 203 11.92 9.60 12.83
N GLY A 204 12.11 10.05 11.59
CA GLY A 204 11.09 9.94 10.55
C GLY A 204 10.75 8.49 10.21
N ALA A 205 11.76 7.61 10.14
CA ALA A 205 11.56 6.18 9.97
C ALA A 205 10.81 5.56 11.17
N ALA A 206 11.14 5.94 12.40
CA ALA A 206 10.46 5.44 13.60
C ALA A 206 8.97 5.86 13.63
N VAL A 207 8.67 7.13 13.33
CA VAL A 207 7.28 7.62 13.26
C VAL A 207 6.51 6.87 12.18
N ALA A 208 7.08 6.72 10.98
CA ALA A 208 6.46 5.94 9.91
C ALA A 208 6.19 4.48 10.32
N ALA A 209 7.08 3.88 11.12
CA ALA A 209 6.91 2.52 11.62
C ALA A 209 5.72 2.44 12.56
N ILE A 210 5.64 3.37 13.51
CA ILE A 210 4.51 3.46 14.45
C ILE A 210 3.19 3.56 13.68
N PHE A 211 3.09 4.44 12.67
CA PHE A 211 1.87 4.57 11.87
C PHE A 211 1.54 3.29 11.07
N LYS A 212 2.52 2.69 10.42
CA LYS A 212 2.34 1.47 9.59
C LYS A 212 1.89 0.29 10.43
N TYR A 213 2.57 0.03 11.55
CA TYR A 213 2.31 -1.13 12.39
C TYR A 213 1.08 -0.94 13.28
N SER A 214 0.80 0.27 13.80
CA SER A 214 -0.43 0.54 14.55
C SER A 214 -1.68 0.36 13.68
N SER A 215 -1.67 0.86 12.44
CA SER A 215 -2.79 0.71 11.52
C SER A 215 -3.05 -0.76 11.16
N ALA A 216 -1.99 -1.53 10.93
CA ALA A 216 -2.10 -2.97 10.67
C ALA A 216 -2.65 -3.73 11.90
N LEU A 217 -2.15 -3.40 13.08
CA LEU A 217 -2.62 -3.97 14.34
C LEU A 217 -4.10 -3.65 14.59
N ILE A 218 -4.52 -2.40 14.41
CA ILE A 218 -5.92 -1.96 14.58
C ILE A 218 -6.82 -2.76 13.63
N LYS A 219 -6.47 -2.87 12.35
CA LYS A 219 -7.24 -3.67 11.38
C LYS A 219 -7.34 -5.14 11.79
N HIS A 220 -6.23 -5.72 12.28
CA HIS A 220 -6.21 -7.09 12.74
C HIS A 220 -7.06 -7.31 14.00
N LEU A 221 -6.98 -6.41 14.98
CA LEU A 221 -7.80 -6.45 16.19
C LEU A 221 -9.28 -6.26 15.87
N GLN A 222 -9.61 -5.30 14.98
CA GLN A 222 -10.96 -5.06 14.51
C GLN A 222 -11.55 -6.31 13.83
N GLN A 223 -10.80 -6.95 12.93
CA GLN A 223 -11.24 -8.19 12.29
C GLN A 223 -11.44 -9.32 13.30
N ARG A 224 -10.56 -9.46 14.29
CA ARG A 224 -10.69 -10.48 15.35
C ARG A 224 -11.90 -10.22 16.25
N SER A 225 -12.14 -8.97 16.63
CA SER A 225 -13.32 -8.55 17.39
C SER A 225 -14.60 -8.79 16.60
N LEU A 226 -14.62 -8.53 15.29
CA LEU A 226 -15.75 -8.85 14.42
C LEU A 226 -16.02 -10.35 14.40
N THR A 227 -15.00 -11.18 14.15
CA THR A 227 -15.17 -12.64 14.16
C THR A 227 -15.74 -13.13 15.49
N PHE A 228 -15.20 -12.65 16.62
CA PHE A 228 -15.69 -13.00 17.95
C PHE A 228 -17.17 -12.62 18.16
N LEU A 229 -17.56 -11.40 17.77
CA LEU A 229 -18.95 -10.95 17.87
C LEU A 229 -19.90 -11.79 17.00
N ILE A 230 -19.44 -12.19 15.81
CA ILE A 230 -20.23 -13.04 14.90
C ILE A 230 -20.34 -14.49 15.40
N GLU A 231 -19.27 -15.04 16.00
CA GLU A 231 -19.32 -16.35 16.65
C GLU A 231 -20.31 -16.36 17.82
N GLU A 232 -20.24 -15.35 18.69
CA GLU A 232 -21.17 -15.20 19.81
C GLU A 232 -22.62 -15.01 19.33
N TYR A 233 -22.83 -14.18 18.29
CA TYR A 233 -24.11 -14.04 17.61
C TYR A 233 -24.67 -15.40 17.15
N SER A 234 -23.85 -16.21 16.46
CA SER A 234 -24.23 -17.53 15.96
C SER A 234 -24.61 -18.47 17.11
N ASP A 235 -23.86 -18.46 18.21
CA ASP A 235 -24.13 -19.34 19.35
C ASP A 235 -25.37 -18.92 20.14
N LEU A 236 -25.63 -17.61 20.27
CA LEU A 236 -26.86 -17.08 20.83
C LEU A 236 -28.09 -17.46 19.99
N LEU A 237 -27.97 -17.43 18.65
CA LEU A 237 -29.03 -17.92 17.77
C LEU A 237 -29.30 -19.41 17.96
N LYS A 238 -28.25 -20.25 18.05
CA LYS A 238 -28.41 -21.69 18.32
C LYS A 238 -29.08 -21.95 19.67
N ALA A 239 -28.81 -21.11 20.67
CA ALA A 239 -29.45 -21.15 21.98
C ALA A 239 -30.87 -20.52 22.02
N GLY A 240 -31.40 -20.03 20.90
CA GLY A 240 -32.72 -19.40 20.83
C GLY A 240 -32.80 -18.01 21.47
N LYS A 241 -31.66 -17.39 21.83
CA LYS A 241 -31.57 -16.06 22.43
C LYS A 241 -31.53 -14.97 21.37
N THR A 242 -32.63 -14.80 20.62
CA THR A 242 -32.68 -13.93 19.44
C THR A 242 -32.43 -12.45 19.75
N LYS A 243 -32.87 -11.96 20.92
CA LYS A 243 -32.66 -10.56 21.32
C LYS A 243 -31.17 -10.28 21.56
N ASP A 244 -30.52 -11.10 22.39
CA ASP A 244 -29.09 -10.97 22.69
C ASP A 244 -28.24 -11.13 21.41
N ALA A 245 -28.63 -12.05 20.52
CA ALA A 245 -28.00 -12.20 19.21
C ALA A 245 -28.08 -10.91 18.39
N ALA A 246 -29.26 -10.27 18.31
CA ALA A 246 -29.41 -9.00 17.60
C ALA A 246 -28.52 -7.88 18.19
N GLU A 247 -28.33 -7.84 19.51
CA GLU A 247 -27.42 -6.89 20.17
C GLU A 247 -25.95 -7.12 19.80
N ARG A 248 -25.53 -8.38 19.62
CA ARG A 248 -24.17 -8.70 19.12
C ARG A 248 -23.97 -8.32 17.67
N LEU A 249 -24.99 -8.55 16.83
CA LEU A 249 -24.96 -8.13 15.44
C LEU A 249 -24.91 -6.59 15.31
N ASP A 250 -25.67 -5.85 16.13
CA ASP A 250 -25.60 -4.39 16.21
C ASP A 250 -24.21 -3.89 16.65
N SER A 251 -23.60 -4.56 17.63
CA SER A 251 -22.23 -4.27 18.07
C SER A 251 -21.23 -4.46 16.93
N ALA A 252 -21.39 -5.51 16.11
CA ALA A 252 -20.55 -5.75 14.95
C ALA A 252 -20.75 -4.68 13.86
N LEU A 253 -21.98 -4.23 13.63
CA LEU A 253 -22.29 -3.15 12.69
C LEU A 253 -21.67 -1.80 13.09
N LYS A 254 -21.68 -1.49 14.39
CA LYS A 254 -21.00 -0.28 14.92
C LYS A 254 -19.50 -0.34 14.73
N LEU A 255 -18.92 -1.53 14.79
CA LEU A 255 -17.48 -1.74 14.62
C LEU A 255 -17.04 -1.63 13.16
N ASP A 256 -17.75 -2.28 12.23
CA ASP A 256 -17.53 -2.14 10.78
C ASP A 256 -18.80 -2.50 10.00
N SER A 257 -19.59 -1.48 9.67
CA SER A 257 -20.82 -1.63 8.89
C SER A 257 -20.58 -2.03 7.43
N SER A 258 -19.34 -1.94 6.94
CA SER A 258 -18.98 -2.25 5.55
C SER A 258 -18.35 -3.64 5.38
N ASN A 259 -18.12 -4.35 6.49
CA ASN A 259 -17.47 -5.64 6.47
C ASN A 259 -18.35 -6.69 5.77
N PRO A 260 -17.83 -7.47 4.80
CA PRO A 260 -18.62 -8.44 4.07
C PRO A 260 -19.21 -9.53 4.98
N LEU A 261 -18.50 -9.94 6.04
CA LEU A 261 -19.00 -10.92 7.00
C LEU A 261 -20.24 -10.39 7.74
N VAL A 262 -20.16 -9.17 8.27
CA VAL A 262 -21.24 -8.52 9.02
C VAL A 262 -22.47 -8.31 8.14
N LEU A 263 -22.26 -7.80 6.92
CA LEU A 263 -23.33 -7.62 5.92
C LEU A 263 -23.99 -8.95 5.54
N GLY A 264 -23.21 -10.04 5.46
CA GLY A 264 -23.73 -11.38 5.20
C GLY A 264 -24.62 -11.88 6.34
N GLU A 265 -24.22 -11.67 7.59
CA GLU A 265 -25.05 -12.03 8.76
C GLU A 265 -26.31 -11.16 8.88
N LEU A 266 -26.20 -9.87 8.59
CA LEU A 266 -27.36 -8.98 8.54
C LEU A 266 -28.37 -9.43 7.47
N GLY A 267 -27.89 -9.87 6.31
CA GLY A 267 -28.75 -10.47 5.28
C GLY A 267 -29.47 -11.73 5.77
N ARG A 268 -28.77 -12.62 6.49
CA ARG A 268 -29.38 -13.83 7.09
C ARG A 268 -30.40 -13.48 8.17
N PHE A 269 -30.09 -12.49 9.00
CA PHE A 269 -30.99 -11.99 10.04
C PHE A 269 -32.30 -11.45 9.46
N GLU A 270 -32.22 -10.60 8.42
CA GLU A 270 -33.42 -10.09 7.73
C GLU A 270 -34.21 -11.19 7.02
N LEU A 271 -33.52 -12.19 6.45
CA LEU A 271 -34.20 -13.33 5.84
C LEU A 271 -34.98 -14.15 6.89
N GLY A 272 -34.41 -14.36 8.08
CA GLY A 272 -35.07 -15.01 9.21
C GLY A 272 -36.29 -14.24 9.73
N ARG A 273 -36.33 -12.92 9.54
CA ARG A 273 -37.48 -12.06 9.86
C ARG A 273 -38.52 -11.97 8.74
N ASN A 274 -38.36 -12.78 7.69
CA ASN A 274 -39.21 -12.75 6.50
C ASN A 274 -39.16 -11.41 5.74
N ASN A 275 -38.00 -10.74 5.73
CA ASN A 275 -37.74 -9.50 5.00
C ASN A 275 -36.76 -9.73 3.82
N PRO A 276 -37.15 -10.50 2.77
CA PRO A 276 -36.25 -10.85 1.67
C PRO A 276 -35.80 -9.65 0.82
N GLY A 277 -36.53 -8.53 0.85
CA GLY A 277 -36.13 -7.29 0.19
C GLY A 277 -34.84 -6.70 0.79
N GLU A 278 -34.81 -6.52 2.11
CA GLU A 278 -33.63 -6.01 2.81
C GLU A 278 -32.49 -7.03 2.83
N ALA A 279 -32.80 -8.31 3.02
CA ALA A 279 -31.81 -9.38 2.95
C ALA A 279 -31.00 -9.33 1.64
N ARG A 280 -31.68 -9.15 0.50
CA ARG A 280 -31.03 -9.03 -0.82
C ARG A 280 -30.09 -7.83 -0.90
N LYS A 281 -30.48 -6.67 -0.34
CA LYS A 281 -29.63 -5.48 -0.33
C LYS A 281 -28.32 -5.75 0.41
N HIS A 282 -28.41 -6.34 1.61
CA HIS A 282 -27.23 -6.65 2.42
C HIS A 282 -26.34 -7.71 1.78
N PHE A 283 -26.93 -8.79 1.22
CA PHE A 283 -26.15 -9.81 0.52
C PHE A 283 -25.46 -9.27 -0.73
N ARG A 284 -26.08 -8.37 -1.50
CA ARG A 284 -25.41 -7.74 -2.66
C ARG A 284 -24.24 -6.85 -2.23
N GLN A 285 -24.43 -6.07 -1.16
CA GLN A 285 -23.34 -5.26 -0.61
C GLN A 285 -22.20 -6.13 -0.08
N SER A 286 -22.52 -7.20 0.65
CA SER A 286 -21.56 -8.20 1.13
C SER A 286 -20.79 -8.83 -0.03
N LEU A 287 -21.47 -9.30 -1.07
CA LEU A 287 -20.85 -9.91 -2.24
C LEU A 287 -19.89 -8.95 -2.93
N ARG A 288 -20.33 -7.71 -3.19
CA ARG A 288 -19.48 -6.68 -3.80
C ARG A 288 -18.21 -6.42 -2.95
N LYS A 289 -18.37 -6.23 -1.65
CA LYS A 289 -17.24 -5.98 -0.73
C LYS A 289 -16.28 -7.16 -0.65
N ALA A 290 -16.80 -8.39 -0.60
CA ALA A 290 -15.99 -9.59 -0.60
C ALA A 290 -15.20 -9.75 -1.92
N LEU A 291 -15.81 -9.43 -3.07
CA LEU A 291 -15.12 -9.44 -4.36
C LEU A 291 -14.03 -8.37 -4.45
N GLU A 292 -14.29 -7.14 -3.97
CA GLU A 292 -13.30 -6.05 -3.85
C GLU A 292 -12.10 -6.48 -2.98
N GLN A 293 -12.37 -7.17 -1.86
CA GLN A 293 -11.36 -7.65 -0.91
C GLN A 293 -10.71 -8.98 -1.32
N LYS A 294 -11.16 -9.61 -2.42
CA LYS A 294 -10.75 -10.96 -2.86
C LYS A 294 -10.97 -12.04 -1.78
N ASP A 295 -11.98 -11.87 -0.93
CA ASP A 295 -12.39 -12.85 0.07
C ASP A 295 -13.33 -13.88 -0.56
N ASP A 296 -12.77 -15.02 -0.93
CA ASP A 296 -13.49 -16.10 -1.60
C ASP A 296 -14.62 -16.67 -0.72
N ALA A 297 -14.40 -16.79 0.59
CA ALA A 297 -15.33 -17.41 1.52
C ALA A 297 -16.57 -16.54 1.72
N GLN A 298 -16.38 -15.25 1.95
CA GLN A 298 -17.51 -14.31 2.12
C GLN A 298 -18.25 -14.08 0.81
N ALA A 299 -17.56 -14.04 -0.34
CA ALA A 299 -18.22 -13.94 -1.63
C ALA A 299 -19.15 -15.15 -1.89
N ALA A 300 -18.67 -16.36 -1.58
CA ALA A 300 -19.47 -17.57 -1.68
C ALA A 300 -20.68 -17.56 -0.74
N ALA A 301 -20.48 -17.16 0.53
CA ALA A 301 -21.55 -17.09 1.51
C ALA A 301 -22.63 -16.05 1.13
N ALA A 302 -22.22 -14.88 0.67
CA ALA A 302 -23.11 -13.83 0.21
C ALA A 302 -23.93 -14.25 -1.01
N TYR A 303 -23.30 -14.92 -1.98
CA TYR A 303 -23.99 -15.46 -3.15
C TYR A 303 -25.06 -16.49 -2.77
N LEU A 304 -24.74 -17.44 -1.87
CA LEU A 304 -25.74 -18.39 -1.37
C LEU A 304 -26.88 -17.70 -0.65
N GLY A 305 -26.59 -16.63 0.10
CA GLY A 305 -27.59 -15.76 0.70
C GLY A 305 -28.54 -15.12 -0.30
N LEU A 306 -28.02 -14.60 -1.43
CA LEU A 306 -28.84 -14.05 -2.52
C LEU A 306 -29.78 -15.11 -3.11
N MET A 307 -29.26 -16.32 -3.34
CA MET A 307 -30.06 -17.42 -3.89
C MET A 307 -31.15 -17.85 -2.90
N ALA A 308 -30.84 -17.92 -1.60
CA ALA A 308 -31.81 -18.21 -0.54
C ALA A 308 -32.90 -17.12 -0.45
N ALA A 309 -32.53 -15.85 -0.64
CA ALA A 309 -33.45 -14.72 -0.68
C ALA A 309 -34.22 -14.58 -2.02
N ARG A 310 -34.12 -15.58 -2.92
CA ARG A 310 -34.75 -15.61 -4.25
C ARG A 310 -34.46 -14.36 -5.06
N ASP A 311 -33.21 -13.89 -5.03
CA ASP A 311 -32.79 -12.80 -5.88
C ASP A 311 -32.75 -13.22 -7.36
N LYS A 312 -32.77 -12.23 -8.25
CA LYS A 312 -32.49 -12.49 -9.67
C LYS A 312 -31.08 -13.07 -9.79
N PRO A 313 -30.90 -14.16 -10.55
CA PRO A 313 -29.58 -14.70 -10.83
C PRO A 313 -28.67 -13.61 -11.41
N PRO A 314 -27.38 -13.57 -11.02
CA PRO A 314 -26.43 -12.63 -11.59
C PRO A 314 -26.25 -12.84 -13.09
N ASP A 315 -25.70 -11.84 -13.76
CA ASP A 315 -25.35 -11.96 -15.17
C ASP A 315 -24.25 -13.01 -15.38
N ASN A 316 -24.02 -13.39 -16.64
CA ASN A 316 -23.08 -14.45 -16.95
C ASN A 316 -21.64 -14.08 -16.52
N ALA A 317 -21.23 -12.82 -16.65
CA ALA A 317 -19.88 -12.40 -16.27
C ALA A 317 -19.65 -12.53 -14.75
N GLU A 318 -20.63 -12.12 -13.95
CA GLU A 318 -20.61 -12.22 -12.50
C GLU A 318 -20.68 -13.69 -12.05
N ARG A 319 -21.48 -14.55 -12.71
CA ARG A 319 -21.47 -16.01 -12.46
C ARG A 319 -20.09 -16.62 -12.64
N LEU A 320 -19.34 -16.22 -13.66
CA LEU A 320 -17.98 -16.72 -13.89
C LEU A 320 -17.03 -16.33 -12.76
N ILE A 321 -17.11 -15.07 -12.33
CA ILE A 321 -16.31 -14.57 -11.21
C ILE A 321 -16.62 -15.39 -9.96
N ILE A 322 -17.90 -15.57 -9.63
CA ILE A 322 -18.35 -16.30 -8.43
C ILE A 322 -17.99 -17.79 -8.52
N GLY A 323 -18.26 -18.45 -9.65
CA GLY A 323 -17.94 -19.86 -9.87
C GLY A 323 -16.46 -20.18 -9.61
N ARG A 324 -15.55 -19.32 -10.09
CA ARG A 324 -14.10 -19.47 -9.83
C ARG A 324 -13.74 -19.37 -8.34
N ARG A 325 -14.45 -18.52 -7.58
CA ARG A 325 -14.27 -18.39 -6.12
C ARG A 325 -14.67 -19.69 -5.43
N PHE A 326 -15.81 -20.28 -5.79
CA PHE A 326 -16.21 -21.60 -5.29
C PHE A 326 -15.20 -22.70 -5.64
N ALA A 327 -14.63 -22.68 -6.85
CA ALA A 327 -13.60 -23.63 -7.26
C ALA A 327 -12.32 -23.51 -6.40
N ARG A 328 -11.87 -22.29 -6.08
CA ARG A 328 -10.74 -22.06 -5.15
C ARG A 328 -11.01 -22.56 -3.74
N LEU A 329 -12.27 -22.48 -3.29
CA LEU A 329 -12.72 -23.09 -2.04
C LEU A 329 -12.93 -24.61 -2.11
N LYS A 330 -12.59 -25.25 -3.25
CA LYS A 330 -12.81 -26.68 -3.51
C LYS A 330 -14.28 -27.11 -3.44
N LYS A 331 -15.22 -26.17 -3.56
CA LYS A 331 -16.68 -26.42 -3.61
C LYS A 331 -17.11 -26.66 -5.06
N TYR A 332 -16.56 -27.70 -5.68
CA TYR A 332 -16.66 -27.92 -7.14
C TYR A 332 -18.08 -28.09 -7.66
N GLY A 333 -18.98 -28.74 -6.91
CA GLY A 333 -20.39 -28.88 -7.33
C GLY A 333 -21.10 -27.54 -7.48
N HIS A 334 -20.89 -26.62 -6.54
CA HIS A 334 -21.41 -25.25 -6.63
C HIS A 334 -20.73 -24.48 -7.77
N ALA A 335 -19.41 -24.61 -7.89
CA ALA A 335 -18.66 -23.95 -8.96
C ALA A 335 -19.20 -24.33 -10.34
N LEU A 336 -19.35 -25.63 -10.62
CA LEU A 336 -19.85 -26.16 -11.89
C LEU A 336 -21.32 -25.79 -12.13
N GLY A 337 -22.18 -25.81 -11.09
CA GLY A 337 -23.58 -25.40 -11.24
C GLY A 337 -23.71 -23.93 -11.63
N ILE A 338 -22.92 -23.04 -11.00
CA ILE A 338 -22.92 -21.60 -11.28
C ILE A 338 -22.32 -21.31 -12.66
N MET A 339 -21.17 -21.94 -12.96
CA MET A 339 -20.48 -21.81 -14.25
C MET A 339 -21.34 -22.35 -15.41
N GLY A 340 -21.93 -23.53 -15.25
CA GLY A 340 -22.80 -24.14 -16.25
C GLY A 340 -24.06 -23.32 -16.51
N ALA A 341 -24.63 -22.69 -15.48
CA ALA A 341 -25.77 -21.80 -15.67
C ALA A 341 -25.42 -20.52 -16.45
N ALA A 342 -24.14 -20.15 -16.55
CA ALA A 342 -23.71 -19.04 -17.41
C ALA A 342 -23.72 -19.43 -18.91
N PHE A 343 -23.78 -20.73 -19.23
CA PHE A 343 -23.82 -21.23 -20.60
C PHE A 343 -25.23 -21.04 -21.18
N GLN A 344 -25.39 -20.04 -22.06
CA GLN A 344 -26.55 -19.91 -22.94
C GLN A 344 -26.07 -19.96 -24.40
N PRO A 345 -26.65 -20.82 -25.27
CA PRO A 345 -26.18 -21.04 -26.65
C PRO A 345 -26.10 -19.77 -27.52
N ASP A 346 -26.91 -18.76 -27.21
CA ASP A 346 -27.07 -17.55 -28.03
C ASP A 346 -26.31 -16.32 -27.49
N ALA A 347 -25.49 -16.49 -26.44
CA ALA A 347 -24.79 -15.37 -25.81
C ALA A 347 -23.41 -15.14 -26.47
N GLU A 348 -23.21 -13.99 -27.13
CA GLU A 348 -21.89 -13.50 -27.56
C GLU A 348 -20.98 -13.26 -26.34
N MET A 349 -20.38 -14.31 -25.79
CA MET A 349 -19.54 -14.22 -24.61
C MET A 349 -18.05 -14.38 -24.94
N ARG A 350 -17.32 -13.26 -24.87
CA ARG A 350 -15.86 -13.28 -24.75
C ARG A 350 -15.44 -14.11 -23.53
N GLY A 351 -14.61 -15.13 -23.75
CA GLY A 351 -14.03 -15.95 -22.68
C GLY A 351 -14.76 -17.25 -22.36
N LEU A 352 -15.73 -17.68 -23.19
CA LEU A 352 -16.41 -18.98 -23.04
C LEU A 352 -15.46 -20.17 -23.24
N ASP A 353 -14.45 -20.01 -24.12
CA ASP A 353 -13.36 -20.96 -24.30
C ASP A 353 -12.60 -21.22 -22.99
N LYS A 354 -12.32 -20.15 -22.23
CA LYS A 354 -11.69 -20.23 -20.91
C LYS A 354 -12.56 -20.94 -19.89
N LEU A 355 -13.86 -20.69 -19.92
CA LEU A 355 -14.81 -21.32 -19.02
C LEU A 355 -14.86 -22.84 -19.23
N LEU A 356 -15.05 -23.28 -20.48
CA LEU A 356 -15.12 -24.70 -20.82
C LEU A 356 -13.84 -25.42 -20.42
N TYR A 357 -12.68 -24.80 -20.65
CA TYR A 357 -11.39 -25.32 -20.20
C TYR A 357 -11.32 -25.46 -18.67
N GLU A 358 -11.70 -24.40 -17.92
CA GLU A 358 -11.71 -24.42 -16.45
C GLU A 358 -12.66 -25.50 -15.89
N MET A 359 -13.84 -25.68 -16.50
CA MET A 359 -14.77 -26.74 -16.12
C MET A 359 -14.21 -28.14 -16.41
N ALA A 360 -13.60 -28.33 -17.58
CA ALA A 360 -12.97 -29.58 -17.96
C ALA A 360 -11.83 -29.98 -17.00
N GLU A 361 -11.01 -29.02 -16.57
CA GLU A 361 -9.95 -29.24 -15.56
C GLU A 361 -10.52 -29.61 -14.19
N ILE A 362 -11.65 -29.01 -13.77
CA ILE A 362 -12.33 -29.40 -12.52
C ILE A 362 -12.86 -30.85 -12.61
N PHE A 363 -13.41 -31.25 -13.76
CA PHE A 363 -13.85 -32.63 -13.98
C PHE A 363 -12.68 -33.61 -14.01
N ALA A 364 -11.63 -33.30 -14.79
CA ALA A 364 -10.48 -34.18 -15.01
C ALA A 364 -9.62 -34.36 -13.75
N GLY A 365 -9.42 -33.29 -12.98
CA GLY A 365 -8.56 -33.30 -11.81
C GLY A 365 -9.30 -33.68 -10.52
N PRO A 366 -9.87 -32.71 -9.79
CA PRO A 366 -10.45 -32.95 -8.47
C PRO A 366 -11.61 -33.94 -8.43
N LEU A 367 -12.50 -33.92 -9.44
CA LEU A 367 -13.69 -34.79 -9.45
C LEU A 367 -13.44 -36.17 -10.07
N LYS A 368 -12.39 -36.31 -10.89
CA LYS A 368 -12.08 -37.53 -11.65
C LYS A 368 -13.28 -38.03 -12.49
N ASP A 369 -14.15 -37.12 -12.93
CA ASP A 369 -15.28 -37.39 -13.82
C ASP A 369 -14.78 -37.27 -15.27
N PHE A 370 -14.04 -38.29 -15.70
CA PHE A 370 -13.33 -38.25 -16.97
C PHE A 370 -14.27 -38.20 -18.19
N ALA A 371 -15.48 -38.74 -18.07
CA ALA A 371 -16.50 -38.67 -19.11
C ALA A 371 -16.96 -37.23 -19.35
N ARG A 372 -17.27 -36.48 -18.28
CA ARG A 372 -17.65 -35.06 -18.42
C ARG A 372 -16.47 -34.17 -18.76
N ALA A 373 -15.26 -34.52 -18.31
CA ALA A 373 -14.05 -33.81 -18.73
C ALA A 373 -13.84 -33.94 -20.25
N GLU A 374 -13.92 -35.15 -20.78
CA GLU A 374 -13.83 -35.41 -22.22
C GLU A 374 -14.91 -34.67 -23.00
N ALA A 375 -16.17 -34.72 -22.55
CA ALA A 375 -17.25 -33.97 -23.18
C ALA A 375 -16.98 -32.45 -23.21
N ALA A 376 -16.48 -31.88 -22.10
CA ALA A 376 -16.16 -30.45 -22.02
C ALA A 376 -14.97 -30.06 -22.90
N TYR A 377 -13.93 -30.88 -22.98
CA TYR A 377 -12.80 -30.65 -23.90
C TYR A 377 -13.23 -30.74 -25.37
N ASN A 378 -14.04 -31.74 -25.73
CA ASN A 378 -14.57 -31.87 -27.09
C ASN A 378 -15.42 -30.66 -27.47
N LEU A 379 -16.33 -30.22 -26.60
CA LEU A 379 -17.18 -29.06 -26.83
C LEU A 379 -16.36 -27.76 -26.98
N LEU A 380 -15.29 -27.61 -26.21
CA LEU A 380 -14.35 -26.48 -26.35
C LEU A 380 -13.68 -26.47 -27.73
N ILE A 381 -13.18 -27.61 -28.18
CA ILE A 381 -12.51 -27.74 -29.48
C ILE A 381 -13.51 -27.47 -30.62
N GLU A 382 -14.73 -27.97 -30.50
CA GLU A 382 -15.79 -27.80 -31.50
C GLU A 382 -16.24 -26.34 -31.62
N LEU A 383 -16.53 -25.67 -30.50
CA LEU A 383 -17.04 -24.31 -30.50
C LEU A 383 -15.93 -23.25 -30.72
N PHE A 384 -14.68 -23.55 -30.35
CA PHE A 384 -13.56 -22.61 -30.39
C PHE A 384 -12.28 -23.21 -31.00
N PRO A 385 -12.30 -23.68 -32.26
CA PRO A 385 -11.20 -24.45 -32.85
C PRO A 385 -9.87 -23.69 -32.92
N HIS A 386 -9.91 -22.36 -32.94
CA HIS A 386 -8.73 -21.49 -33.01
C HIS A 386 -8.30 -20.88 -31.67
N SER A 387 -8.94 -21.24 -30.55
CA SER A 387 -8.50 -20.77 -29.23
C SER A 387 -7.20 -21.47 -28.82
N PRO A 388 -6.22 -20.77 -28.22
CA PRO A 388 -5.06 -21.40 -27.58
C PRO A 388 -5.46 -22.51 -26.59
N ARG A 389 -6.61 -22.37 -25.93
CA ARG A 389 -7.11 -23.35 -24.96
C ARG A 389 -7.63 -24.63 -25.61
N SER A 390 -8.03 -24.57 -26.87
CA SER A 390 -8.44 -25.76 -27.63
C SER A 390 -7.22 -26.62 -27.98
N LEU A 391 -6.05 -26.01 -28.17
CA LEU A 391 -4.78 -26.74 -28.31
C LEU A 391 -4.42 -27.45 -27.00
N ASP A 392 -4.51 -26.75 -25.88
CA ASP A 392 -4.29 -27.34 -24.56
C ASP A 392 -5.31 -28.45 -24.26
N ALA A 393 -6.58 -28.24 -24.61
CA ALA A 393 -7.65 -29.22 -24.47
C ALA A 393 -7.38 -30.50 -25.28
N ASP A 394 -6.93 -30.37 -26.53
CA ASP A 394 -6.57 -31.52 -27.37
C ASP A 394 -5.42 -32.33 -26.73
N TYR A 395 -4.43 -31.63 -26.17
CA TYR A 395 -3.35 -32.28 -25.42
C TYR A 395 -3.86 -33.03 -24.18
N GLN A 396 -4.70 -32.41 -23.35
CA GLN A 396 -5.28 -33.06 -22.17
C GLN A 396 -6.17 -34.25 -22.55
N LEU A 397 -6.93 -34.14 -23.63
CA LEU A 397 -7.79 -35.19 -24.14
C LEU A 397 -6.99 -36.43 -24.59
N ARG A 398 -5.90 -36.22 -25.35
CA ARG A 398 -4.98 -37.31 -25.73
C ARG A 398 -4.37 -37.99 -24.50
N LYS A 399 -3.97 -37.21 -23.50
CA LYS A 399 -3.42 -37.73 -22.24
C LYS A 399 -4.45 -38.55 -21.45
N LEU A 400 -5.70 -38.09 -21.40
CA LEU A 400 -6.81 -38.80 -20.76
C LEU A 400 -7.07 -40.15 -21.43
N ARG A 401 -7.19 -40.16 -22.76
CA ARG A 401 -7.41 -41.38 -23.56
C ARG A 401 -6.24 -42.36 -23.44
N ALA A 402 -5.01 -41.88 -23.51
CA ALA A 402 -3.81 -42.71 -23.34
C ALA A 402 -3.71 -43.36 -21.94
N SER A 403 -4.32 -42.76 -20.93
CA SER A 403 -4.34 -43.30 -19.57
C SER A 403 -5.40 -44.39 -19.33
N GLY A 404 -6.25 -44.68 -20.31
CA GLY A 404 -7.32 -45.69 -20.21
C GLY A 404 -8.45 -45.32 -19.24
N LYS A 405 -8.56 -44.04 -18.86
CA LYS A 405 -9.50 -43.54 -17.84
C LYS A 405 -10.82 -43.01 -18.41
N THR A 406 -10.97 -42.93 -19.73
CA THR A 406 -12.24 -42.56 -20.36
C THR A 406 -13.08 -43.80 -20.65
N PRO A 407 -14.42 -43.71 -20.59
CA PRO A 407 -15.26 -44.77 -21.13
C PRO A 407 -14.95 -44.87 -22.63
N LEU A 408 -14.47 -46.02 -23.08
CA LEU A 408 -14.39 -46.32 -24.51
C LEU A 408 -15.79 -46.09 -25.09
N GLY A 409 -15.90 -45.11 -26.00
CA GLY A 409 -17.18 -44.70 -26.55
C GLY A 409 -17.97 -45.89 -27.11
N THR A 410 -19.26 -45.94 -26.77
CA THR A 410 -20.29 -46.65 -27.52
C THR A 410 -21.07 -45.67 -28.36
#